data_AF-A0A7S3TLD9-F1
#
_entry.id   AF-A0A7S3TLD9-F1
#
_cell.length_a   1.000
_cell.length_b   1.000
_cell.length_c   1.000
_cell.angle_alpha   90.00
_cell.angle_beta   90.00
_cell.angle_gamma   90.00
#
_symmetry.space_group_name_H-M   'P 1'
#
loop_
_entity.id
_entity.type
_entity.pdbx_description
1 polymer ?
#
loop_
_entity_poly.entity_id
_entity_poly.type
_entity_poly.pdbx_seq_one_letter_code
_entity_poly.pdbx_strand_id
1 'polypeptide(L)'
;NFQMAENLDSVVQKRLEWFTALSAEDQAKVKADKESSRTDEAVKAERTAEMMATFQAADTNQDGLLDITEFEDFMTKLGQNATARGIPTMSPADIDEEMKQKVWGLFNAEGSADGVSP
;
A
#
# COMPACT_ATOMS: atom_id res chain seq x y z
N ASN A 1 -22.24 -2.87 -4.95
CA ASN A 1 -21.41 -3.52 -5.98
C ASN A 1 -20.78 -4.76 -5.34
N PHE A 2 -21.34 -5.96 -5.57
CA PHE A 2 -20.97 -7.18 -4.83
C PHE A 2 -19.50 -7.58 -5.04
N GLN A 3 -18.95 -7.37 -6.24
CA GLN A 3 -17.55 -7.66 -6.59
C GLN A 3 -16.53 -6.84 -5.76
N MET A 4 -16.83 -5.57 -5.46
CA MET A 4 -15.93 -4.71 -4.67
C MET A 4 -15.85 -5.18 -3.21
N ALA A 5 -16.96 -5.63 -2.64
CA ALA A 5 -17.00 -6.17 -1.29
C ALA A 5 -16.20 -7.47 -1.18
N GLU A 6 -16.36 -8.39 -2.15
CA GLU A 6 -15.58 -9.64 -2.20
C GLU A 6 -14.07 -9.40 -2.40
N ASN A 7 -13.71 -8.41 -3.22
CA ASN A 7 -12.31 -8.00 -3.40
C ASN A 7 -11.73 -7.43 -2.10
N LEU A 8 -12.49 -6.60 -1.39
CA LEU A 8 -12.09 -6.06 -0.09
C LEU A 8 -11.89 -7.19 0.93
N ASP A 9 -12.83 -8.13 1.03
CA ASP A 9 -12.74 -9.27 1.95
C ASP A 9 -11.49 -10.12 1.67
N SER A 10 -11.21 -10.41 0.39
CA SER A 10 -10.02 -11.15 -0.03
C SER A 10 -8.72 -10.44 0.38
N VAL A 11 -8.63 -9.13 0.12
CA VAL A 11 -7.45 -8.34 0.45
C VAL A 11 -7.27 -8.22 1.96
N VAL A 12 -8.37 -8.01 2.71
CA VAL A 12 -8.36 -7.96 4.18
C VAL A 12 -7.91 -9.28 4.77
N GLN A 13 -8.44 -10.41 4.28
CA GLN A 13 -8.05 -11.74 4.74
C GLN A 13 -6.56 -11.97 4.51
N LYS A 14 -6.07 -11.70 3.30
CA LYS A 14 -4.65 -11.89 2.97
C LYS A 14 -3.74 -11.02 3.85
N ARG A 15 -4.13 -9.77 4.11
CA ARG A 15 -3.39 -8.86 4.98
C ARG A 15 -3.43 -9.32 6.45
N LEU A 16 -4.54 -9.88 6.90
CA LEU A 16 -4.69 -10.43 8.24
C LEU A 16 -3.81 -11.68 8.43
N GLU A 17 -3.78 -12.58 7.46
CA GLU A 17 -2.90 -13.76 7.46
C GLU A 17 -1.44 -13.35 7.55
N TRP A 18 -1.00 -12.40 6.72
CA TRP A 18 0.35 -11.83 6.79
C TRP A 18 0.63 -11.23 8.18
N PHE A 19 -0.27 -10.40 8.69
CA PHE A 19 -0.05 -9.69 9.96
C PHE A 19 0.02 -10.65 11.16
N THR A 20 -0.83 -11.67 11.17
CA THR A 20 -0.88 -12.68 12.25
C THR A 20 0.31 -13.64 12.22
N ALA A 21 0.94 -13.82 11.06
CA ALA A 21 2.18 -14.59 10.92
C ALA A 21 3.43 -13.86 11.45
N LEU A 22 3.37 -12.55 11.67
CA LEU A 22 4.48 -11.76 12.23
C LEU A 22 4.71 -12.09 13.71
N SER A 23 5.95 -11.85 14.18
CA SER A 23 6.28 -11.89 15.60
C SER A 23 5.49 -10.84 16.39
N ALA A 24 5.31 -11.05 17.70
CA ALA A 24 4.61 -10.08 18.55
C ALA A 24 5.31 -8.70 18.55
N GLU A 25 6.65 -8.70 18.46
CA GLU A 25 7.45 -7.48 18.35
C GLU A 25 7.15 -6.74 17.04
N ASP A 26 7.14 -7.46 15.92
CA ASP A 26 6.90 -6.89 14.59
C ASP A 26 5.46 -6.42 14.41
N GLN A 27 4.50 -7.14 14.99
CA GLN A 27 3.12 -6.69 15.08
C GLN A 27 3.02 -5.37 15.87
N ALA A 28 3.80 -5.21 16.94
CA ALA A 28 3.84 -3.98 17.72
C ALA A 28 4.43 -2.81 16.91
N LYS A 29 5.51 -3.04 16.15
CA LYS A 29 6.11 -2.03 15.25
C LYS A 29 5.10 -1.53 14.22
N VAL A 30 4.42 -2.44 13.53
CA VAL A 30 3.41 -2.08 12.51
C VAL A 30 2.25 -1.28 13.14
N LYS A 31 1.78 -1.68 14.32
CA LYS A 31 0.72 -0.96 15.03
C LYS A 31 1.17 0.43 15.47
N ALA A 32 2.39 0.54 16.02
CA ALA A 32 2.94 1.81 16.48
C ALA A 32 3.18 2.79 15.33
N ASP A 33 3.77 2.32 14.21
CA ASP A 33 3.97 3.16 13.02
C ASP A 33 2.62 3.67 12.47
N LYS A 34 1.62 2.79 12.33
CA LYS A 34 0.27 3.15 11.88
C LYS A 34 -0.44 4.14 12.81
N GLU A 35 -0.26 4.01 14.12
CA GLU A 35 -0.83 4.94 15.09
C GLU A 35 -0.13 6.30 15.02
N SER A 36 1.20 6.31 14.92
CA SER A 36 1.99 7.54 14.80
C SER A 36 1.64 8.31 13.53
N SER A 37 1.50 7.63 12.38
CA SER A 37 1.09 8.28 11.12
C SER A 37 -0.33 8.84 11.16
N ARG A 38 -1.16 8.38 12.09
CA ARG A 38 -2.55 8.86 12.26
C ARG A 38 -2.65 10.01 13.26
N THR A 39 -1.84 10.00 14.30
CA THR A 39 -2.02 10.87 15.49
C THR A 39 -0.96 11.95 15.63
N ASP A 40 0.24 11.75 15.07
CA ASP A 40 1.32 12.72 15.07
C ASP A 40 1.34 13.46 13.72
N GLU A 41 1.06 14.75 13.75
CA GLU A 41 0.98 15.58 12.54
C GLU A 41 2.34 15.73 11.83
N ALA A 42 3.46 15.69 12.56
CA ALA A 42 4.78 15.75 11.94
C ALA A 42 5.09 14.44 11.21
N VAL A 43 4.81 13.29 11.84
CA VAL A 43 4.95 11.98 11.20
C VAL A 43 4.01 11.85 10.01
N LYS A 44 2.76 12.29 10.14
CA LYS A 44 1.79 12.30 9.04
C LYS A 44 2.28 13.13 7.86
N ALA A 45 2.77 14.35 8.09
CA ALA A 45 3.32 15.21 7.04
C ALA A 45 4.53 14.57 6.35
N GLU A 46 5.44 13.95 7.12
CA GLU A 46 6.58 13.19 6.58
C GLU A 46 6.12 12.01 5.72
N ARG A 47 5.15 11.21 6.19
CA ARG A 47 4.61 10.06 5.45
C ARG A 47 3.87 10.48 4.18
N THR A 48 3.12 11.58 4.22
CA THR A 48 2.50 12.15 3.02
C THR A 48 3.54 12.62 2.01
N ALA A 49 4.60 13.33 2.46
CA ALA A 49 5.66 13.78 1.57
C ALA A 49 6.42 12.60 0.93
N GLU A 50 6.74 11.56 1.71
CA GLU A 50 7.35 10.32 1.21
C GLU A 50 6.45 9.61 0.20
N MET A 51 5.15 9.51 0.49
CA MET A 51 4.15 8.93 -0.42
C MET A 51 4.10 9.69 -1.75
N MET A 52 4.05 11.03 -1.71
CA MET A 52 4.03 11.86 -2.91
C MET A 52 5.30 11.71 -3.75
N ALA A 53 6.47 11.72 -3.11
CA ALA A 53 7.73 11.50 -3.81
C ALA A 53 7.80 10.10 -4.43
N THR A 54 7.28 9.09 -3.73
CA THR A 54 7.23 7.71 -4.22
C THR A 54 6.27 7.55 -5.39
N PHE A 55 5.11 8.22 -5.33
CA PHE A 55 4.14 8.27 -6.43
C PHE A 55 4.78 8.86 -7.68
N GLN A 56 5.36 10.06 -7.57
CA GLN A 56 6.02 10.74 -8.69
C GLN A 56 7.18 9.93 -9.29
N ALA A 57 7.86 9.12 -8.48
CA ALA A 57 8.94 8.27 -8.95
C ALA A 57 8.44 7.00 -9.67
N ALA A 58 7.21 6.57 -9.40
CA ALA A 58 6.58 5.41 -10.00
C ALA A 58 5.72 5.77 -11.23
N ASP A 59 5.17 6.98 -11.29
CA ASP A 59 4.50 7.58 -12.45
C ASP A 59 5.52 7.88 -13.56
N THR A 60 5.88 6.85 -14.31
CA THR A 60 6.95 6.90 -15.31
C THR A 60 6.50 7.59 -16.58
N ASN A 61 5.20 7.51 -16.89
CA ASN A 61 4.61 8.14 -18.05
C ASN A 61 4.21 9.61 -17.79
N GLN A 62 4.21 10.04 -16.52
CA GLN A 62 3.91 11.40 -16.04
C GLN A 62 2.49 11.86 -16.35
N ASP A 63 1.54 10.93 -16.40
CA ASP A 63 0.12 11.23 -16.64
C ASP A 63 -0.65 11.58 -15.36
N GLY A 64 0.00 11.46 -14.20
CA GLY A 64 -0.58 11.74 -12.89
C GLY A 64 -1.41 10.60 -12.32
N LEU A 65 -1.39 9.44 -12.96
CA LEU A 65 -2.04 8.19 -12.55
C LEU A 65 -1.00 7.07 -12.50
N LEU A 66 -1.26 6.04 -11.71
CA LEU A 66 -0.47 4.80 -11.75
C LEU A 66 -1.28 3.70 -12.42
N ASP A 67 -0.78 3.21 -13.55
CA ASP A 67 -1.22 1.93 -14.09
C ASP A 67 -0.85 0.78 -13.13
N ILE A 68 -1.24 -0.46 -13.44
CA ILE A 68 -0.97 -1.57 -12.52
C ILE A 68 0.54 -1.84 -12.33
N THR A 69 1.35 -1.65 -13.37
CA THR A 69 2.80 -1.87 -13.33
C THR A 69 3.46 -0.80 -12.46
N GLU A 70 3.07 0.46 -12.67
CA GLU A 70 3.55 1.61 -11.89
C GLU A 70 3.07 1.52 -10.44
N PHE A 71 1.85 1.04 -10.20
CA PHE A 71 1.33 0.80 -8.87
C PHE A 71 2.08 -0.32 -8.12
N GLU A 72 2.48 -1.40 -8.81
CA GLU A 72 3.32 -2.44 -8.21
C GLU A 72 4.68 -1.87 -7.78
N ASP A 73 5.29 -1.06 -8.63
CA ASP A 73 6.55 -0.37 -8.34
C ASP A 73 6.41 0.64 -7.17
N PHE A 74 5.31 1.41 -7.15
CA PHE A 74 4.94 2.30 -6.05
C PHE A 74 4.81 1.54 -4.72
N MET A 75 4.05 0.45 -4.68
CA MET A 75 3.87 -0.37 -3.48
C MET A 75 5.18 -1.02 -3.02
N THR A 76 6.03 -1.42 -3.96
CA THR A 76 7.38 -1.93 -3.67
C THR A 76 8.25 -0.87 -2.99
N LYS A 77 8.30 0.34 -3.55
CA LYS A 77 9.07 1.46 -2.98
C LYS A 77 8.55 1.89 -1.60
N LEU A 78 7.24 1.96 -1.41
CA LEU A 78 6.65 2.23 -0.09
C LEU A 78 7.06 1.16 0.95
N GLY A 79 7.06 -0.11 0.54
CA GLY A 79 7.53 -1.22 1.37
C GLY A 79 9.01 -1.10 1.75
N GLN A 80 9.85 -0.69 0.80
CA GLN A 80 11.27 -0.44 1.03
C GLN A 80 11.50 0.72 2.01
N ASN A 81 10.75 1.82 1.88
CA ASN A 81 10.83 2.96 2.81
C ASN A 81 10.45 2.55 4.24
N ALA A 82 9.35 1.80 4.39
CA ALA A 82 8.93 1.26 5.69
C ALA A 82 9.95 0.28 6.27
N THR A 83 10.51 -0.61 5.44
CA THR A 83 11.55 -1.55 5.84
C THR A 83 12.82 -0.81 6.30
N ALA A 84 13.18 0.30 5.65
CA ALA A 84 14.31 1.14 6.06
C ALA A 84 14.09 1.78 7.45
N ARG A 85 12.84 1.95 7.88
CA ARG A 85 12.46 2.36 9.25
C ARG A 85 12.36 1.18 10.24
N GLY A 86 12.62 -0.04 9.79
CA GLY A 86 12.47 -1.26 10.59
C GLY A 86 11.02 -1.73 10.74
N ILE A 87 10.11 -1.26 9.89
CA ILE A 87 8.70 -1.67 9.89
C ILE A 87 8.51 -2.77 8.84
N PRO A 88 8.09 -3.98 9.24
CA PRO A 88 7.87 -5.06 8.28
C PRO A 88 6.66 -4.74 7.39
N THR A 89 6.79 -5.09 6.12
CA THR A 89 5.74 -4.88 5.11
C THR A 89 5.46 -6.16 4.34
N MET A 90 4.26 -6.24 3.77
CA MET A 90 3.92 -7.25 2.77
C MET A 90 4.37 -6.74 1.40
N SER A 91 5.20 -7.49 0.70
CA SER A 91 5.67 -7.14 -0.64
C SER A 91 4.62 -7.51 -1.69
N PRO A 92 4.48 -6.74 -2.79
CA PRO A 92 3.72 -7.19 -3.96
C PRO A 92 4.22 -8.53 -4.52
N ALA A 93 5.49 -8.89 -4.29
CA ALA A 93 6.04 -10.19 -4.66
C ALA A 93 5.51 -11.37 -3.82
N ASP A 94 4.88 -11.11 -2.67
CA ASP A 94 4.33 -12.14 -1.77
C ASP A 94 2.89 -12.55 -2.14
N ILE A 95 2.33 -11.96 -3.20
CA ILE A 95 0.97 -12.20 -3.68
C ILE A 95 0.96 -12.52 -5.18
N ASP A 96 -0.06 -13.26 -5.60
CA ASP A 96 -0.26 -13.58 -7.01
C ASP A 96 -0.88 -12.40 -7.80
N GLU A 97 -0.90 -12.54 -9.12
CA GLU A 97 -1.43 -11.52 -10.04
C GLU A 97 -2.91 -11.22 -9.80
N GLU A 98 -3.71 -12.21 -9.39
CA GLU A 98 -5.12 -11.99 -9.07
C GLU A 98 -5.27 -11.06 -7.86
N MET A 99 -4.48 -11.30 -6.82
CA MET A 99 -4.48 -10.45 -5.63
C MET A 99 -3.91 -9.06 -5.92
N LYS A 100 -2.86 -8.94 -6.76
CA LYS A 100 -2.35 -7.63 -7.21
C LYS A 100 -3.44 -6.82 -7.90
N GLN A 101 -4.20 -7.43 -8.81
CA GLN A 101 -5.34 -6.81 -9.49
C GLN A 101 -6.42 -6.37 -8.51
N LYS A 102 -6.75 -7.18 -7.50
CA LYS A 102 -7.71 -6.81 -6.46
C LYS A 102 -7.21 -5.61 -5.65
N VAL A 103 -5.94 -5.60 -5.24
CA VAL A 103 -5.35 -4.48 -4.50
C VAL A 103 -5.36 -3.22 -5.36
N TRP A 104 -4.82 -3.25 -6.58
CA TRP A 104 -4.87 -2.10 -7.50
C TRP A 104 -6.30 -1.60 -7.71
N GLY A 105 -7.24 -2.52 -7.96
CA GLY A 105 -8.65 -2.20 -8.13
C GLY A 105 -9.29 -1.52 -6.91
N LEU A 106 -8.85 -1.84 -5.67
CA LEU A 106 -9.32 -1.14 -4.47
C LEU A 106 -8.87 0.33 -4.44
N PHE A 107 -7.63 0.62 -4.86
CA PHE A 107 -7.09 1.97 -4.90
C PHE A 107 -7.61 2.76 -6.12
N ASN A 108 -7.85 2.07 -7.23
CA ASN A 108 -8.40 2.67 -8.45
C ASN A 108 -9.91 2.95 -8.34
N ALA A 109 -10.65 2.22 -7.49
CA ALA A 109 -12.10 2.37 -7.36
C ALA A 109 -12.56 3.74 -6.82
N GLU A 110 -11.64 4.59 -6.35
CA GLU A 110 -11.91 6.00 -5.99
C GLU A 110 -11.57 7.00 -7.11
N GLY A 111 -10.97 6.55 -8.24
CA GLY A 111 -10.54 7.36 -9.39
C GLY A 111 -11.37 7.18 -10.68
N SER A 112 -10.96 7.84 -11.77
CA SER A 112 -11.45 7.50 -13.12
C SER A 112 -10.93 6.12 -13.50
N ALA A 113 -11.53 5.41 -14.44
CA ALA A 113 -11.17 4.04 -14.80
C ALA A 113 -9.74 3.86 -15.39
N ASP A 114 -8.89 4.87 -15.24
CA ASP A 114 -7.63 5.08 -15.96
C ASP A 114 -6.39 4.88 -15.07
N GLY A 115 -6.52 4.83 -13.73
CA GLY A 115 -5.40 4.53 -12.84
C GLY A 115 -5.51 5.13 -11.42
N VAL A 116 -4.56 4.78 -10.56
CA VAL A 116 -4.53 5.24 -9.16
C VAL A 116 -3.96 6.66 -9.09
N SER A 117 -4.71 7.59 -8.49
CA SER A 117 -4.25 8.96 -8.21
C SER A 117 -3.66 9.09 -6.79
N PRO A 118 -2.83 10.12 -6.52
CA PRO A 118 -2.19 10.33 -5.22
C PRO A 118 -3.14 10.75 -4.08
#